data_AF-A0A820PI09-F1
#
_entry.id   AF-A0A820PI09-F1
#
_cell.length_a   1.000
_cell.length_b   1.000
_cell.length_c   1.000
_cell.angle_alpha   90.00
_cell.angle_beta   90.00
_cell.angle_gamma   90.00
#
_symmetry.space_group_name_H-M   'P 1'
#
loop_
_entity.id
_entity.type
_entity.pdbx_description
1 polymer ?
#
loop_
_entity_poly.entity_id
_entity_poly.type
_entity_poly.pdbx_seq_one_letter_code
_entity_poly.pdbx_strand_id
1 'polypeptide(L)'
;MGKLMLKVGHFDQAEELYQELLKNASTDSDRALIYHQLGVMNYHQGKYQEAVKFYEKSLEIYRKTLPEDDASLAPTYSNIGGVYKNMGEYSKAL
;
A
#
# COMPACT_ATOMS: atom_id res chain seq x y z
N MET A 1 4.31 -9.86 -12.24
CA MET A 1 3.94 -11.06 -11.44
C MET A 1 3.03 -10.72 -10.24
N GLY A 2 3.33 -9.68 -9.44
CA GLY A 2 2.58 -9.38 -8.20
C GLY A 2 1.06 -9.12 -8.33
N LYS A 3 0.61 -8.40 -9.38
CA LYS A 3 -0.83 -8.15 -9.62
C LYS A 3 -1.65 -9.44 -9.86
N LEU A 4 -1.02 -10.51 -10.37
CA LEU A 4 -1.72 -11.77 -10.69
C LEU A 4 -1.95 -12.62 -9.42
N MET A 5 -1.04 -12.56 -8.44
CA MET A 5 -1.14 -13.31 -7.18
C MET A 5 -2.28 -12.83 -6.28
N LEU A 6 -2.65 -11.54 -6.34
CA LEU A 6 -3.79 -10.98 -5.62
C LEU A 6 -5.12 -11.70 -5.93
N LYS A 7 -5.23 -12.32 -7.12
CA LYS A 7 -6.48 -12.89 -7.61
C LYS A 7 -6.70 -14.36 -7.20
N VAL A 8 -5.67 -15.05 -6.68
CA VAL A 8 -5.70 -16.51 -6.47
C VAL A 8 -5.56 -16.91 -4.98
N GLY A 9 -5.70 -15.99 -4.03
CA GLY A 9 -5.69 -16.34 -2.60
C GLY A 9 -4.34 -16.78 -2.03
N HIS A 10 -3.25 -16.65 -2.79
CA HIS A 10 -1.88 -16.94 -2.34
C HIS A 10 -1.25 -15.71 -1.69
N PHE A 11 -1.93 -15.21 -0.66
CA PHE A 11 -1.57 -13.95 -0.02
C PHE A 11 -0.24 -14.02 0.74
N ASP A 12 0.08 -15.15 1.37
CA ASP A 12 1.33 -15.34 2.12
C ASP A 12 2.55 -15.32 1.17
N GLN A 13 2.43 -15.95 0.00
CA GLN A 13 3.47 -15.92 -1.03
C GLN A 13 3.67 -14.52 -1.62
N ALA A 14 2.58 -13.76 -1.78
CA ALA A 14 2.66 -12.39 -2.25
C ALA A 14 3.36 -11.49 -1.21
N GLU A 15 3.12 -11.71 0.08
CA GLU A 15 3.79 -10.96 1.15
C GLU A 15 5.30 -11.22 1.17
N GLU A 16 5.72 -12.48 1.13
CA GLU A 16 7.14 -12.86 1.07
C GLU A 16 7.84 -12.24 -0.15
N LEU A 17 7.20 -12.30 -1.32
CA LEU A 17 7.72 -11.71 -2.54
C LEU A 17 7.89 -10.19 -2.42
N TYR A 18 6.92 -9.48 -1.84
CA TYR A 18 7.03 -8.03 -1.65
C TYR A 18 8.07 -7.66 -0.59
N GLN A 19 8.28 -8.48 0.44
CA GLN A 19 9.37 -8.28 1.40
C GLN A 19 10.75 -8.50 0.75
N GLU A 20 10.87 -9.46 -0.16
CA GLU A 20 12.10 -9.67 -0.94
C GLU A 20 12.35 -8.51 -1.90
N LEU A 21 11.31 -8.06 -2.63
CA LEU A 21 11.39 -6.87 -3.49
C LEU A 21 11.79 -5.63 -2.70
N LEU A 22 11.30 -5.48 -1.46
CA LEU A 22 11.66 -4.34 -0.60
C LEU A 22 13.14 -4.35 -0.22
N LYS A 23 13.73 -5.53 0.02
CA LYS A 23 15.17 -5.67 0.29
C LYS A 23 16.02 -5.34 -0.94
N ASN A 24 15.52 -5.64 -2.13
CA ASN A 24 16.20 -5.41 -3.41
C ASN A 24 15.86 -4.04 -4.06
N ALA A 25 14.99 -3.25 -3.43
CA ALA A 25 14.55 -1.97 -3.96
C ALA A 25 15.72 -0.98 -3.98
N SER A 26 16.10 -0.55 -5.19
CA SER A 26 17.25 0.32 -5.41
C SER A 26 16.90 1.80 -5.32
N THR A 27 15.61 2.15 -5.40
CA THR A 27 15.13 3.53 -5.32
C THR A 27 14.03 3.69 -4.27
N ASP A 28 13.90 4.92 -3.74
CA ASP A 28 12.81 5.27 -2.84
C ASP A 28 11.44 5.15 -3.52
N SER A 29 11.36 5.49 -4.81
CA SER A 29 10.13 5.32 -5.60
C SER A 29 9.69 3.85 -5.67
N ASP A 30 10.64 2.91 -5.84
CA ASP A 30 10.33 1.48 -5.85
C ASP A 30 9.85 1.01 -4.48
N ARG A 31 10.51 1.45 -3.41
CA ARG A 31 10.10 1.15 -2.03
C ARG A 31 8.68 1.63 -1.75
N ALA A 32 8.35 2.85 -2.16
CA ALA A 32 7.02 3.43 -2.01
C ALA A 32 5.96 2.62 -2.75
N LEU A 33 6.25 2.18 -3.98
CA LEU A 33 5.35 1.34 -4.77
C LEU A 33 5.12 -0.03 -4.12
N ILE A 34 6.19 -0.66 -3.62
CA ILE A 34 6.11 -1.96 -2.93
C ILE A 34 5.25 -1.86 -1.67
N TYR A 35 5.44 -0.82 -0.85
CA TYR A 35 4.58 -0.58 0.30
C TYR A 35 3.12 -0.34 -0.08
N HIS A 36 2.85 0.38 -1.17
CA HIS A 36 1.49 0.54 -1.66
C HIS A 36 0.85 -0.81 -2.03
N GLN A 37 1.59 -1.70 -2.71
CA GLN A 37 1.08 -3.03 -3.07
C GLN A 37 0.82 -3.92 -1.84
N LEU A 38 1.68 -3.85 -0.82
CA LEU A 38 1.45 -4.53 0.46
C LEU A 38 0.17 -4.03 1.15
N GLY A 39 -0.09 -2.73 1.08
CA GLY A 39 -1.34 -2.13 1.57
C GLY A 39 -2.58 -2.69 0.86
N VAL A 40 -2.54 -2.74 -0.48
CA VAL A 40 -3.62 -3.30 -1.32
C VAL A 40 -3.89 -4.76 -0.97
N MET A 41 -2.82 -5.54 -0.83
CA MET A 41 -2.90 -6.95 -0.48
C MET A 41 -3.54 -7.18 0.89
N ASN A 42 -3.13 -6.42 1.91
CA ASN A 42 -3.70 -6.52 3.26
C ASN A 42 -5.16 -6.07 3.30
N TYR A 43 -5.52 -5.03 2.53
CA TYR A 43 -6.91 -4.61 2.38
C TYR A 43 -7.79 -5.74 1.82
N HIS A 44 -7.33 -6.44 0.78
CA HIS A 44 -8.08 -7.57 0.21
C HIS A 44 -8.18 -8.78 1.14
N GLN A 45 -7.26 -8.93 2.10
CA GLN A 45 -7.33 -9.95 3.15
C GLN A 45 -8.21 -9.54 4.35
N GLY A 46 -8.76 -8.33 4.36
CA GLY A 46 -9.48 -7.78 5.52
C GLY A 46 -8.57 -7.34 6.68
N LYS A 47 -7.25 -7.38 6.49
CA LYS A 47 -6.22 -6.89 7.43
C LYS A 47 -6.10 -5.36 7.32
N TYR A 48 -7.16 -4.66 7.70
CA TYR A 48 -7.31 -3.23 7.44
C TYR A 48 -6.28 -2.37 8.18
N GLN A 49 -5.93 -2.73 9.42
CA GLN A 49 -4.94 -1.97 10.21
C GLN A 49 -3.54 -2.07 9.59
N GLU A 50 -3.16 -3.26 9.12
CA GLU A 50 -1.92 -3.50 8.39
C GLU A 50 -1.91 -2.74 7.06
N ALA A 51 -3.05 -2.74 6.36
CA ALA A 51 -3.20 -2.02 5.09
C ALA A 51 -2.90 -0.52 5.26
N VAL A 52 -3.48 0.13 6.27
CA VAL A 52 -3.21 1.55 6.57
C VAL A 52 -1.73 1.78 6.85
N LYS A 53 -1.11 0.97 7.72
CA LYS A 53 0.33 1.11 8.05
C LYS A 53 1.22 1.06 6.81
N PHE A 54 0.91 0.19 5.85
CA PHE A 54 1.67 0.09 4.61
C PHE A 54 1.42 1.27 3.66
N TYR A 55 0.18 1.75 3.56
CA TYR A 55 -0.11 2.95 2.78
C TYR A 55 0.55 4.21 3.37
N GLU A 56 0.58 4.35 4.69
CA GLU A 56 1.28 5.44 5.37
C GLU A 56 2.79 5.43 5.10
N LYS A 57 3.43 4.25 5.14
CA LYS A 57 4.85 4.12 4.76
C LYS A 57 5.11 4.50 3.30
N SER A 58 4.21 4.12 2.40
CA SER A 58 4.28 4.53 0.99
C SER A 58 4.20 6.05 0.84
N LEU A 59 3.23 6.69 1.52
CA LEU A 59 3.08 8.15 1.52
C LEU A 59 4.27 8.87 2.12
N GLU A 60 4.85 8.36 3.21
CA GLU A 60 6.01 8.99 3.85
C GLU A 60 7.18 9.09 2.87
N ILE A 61 7.41 8.03 2.08
CA ILE A 61 8.48 8.02 1.09
C ILE A 61 8.13 8.94 -0.08
N TYR A 62 6.91 8.85 -0.64
CA TYR A 62 6.51 9.72 -1.73
C TYR A 62 6.54 11.21 -1.35
N ARG A 63 6.16 11.59 -0.13
CA ARG A 63 6.26 12.98 0.36
C ARG A 63 7.70 13.49 0.44
N LYS A 64 8.69 12.60 0.56
CA LYS A 64 10.11 12.96 0.58
C LYS A 64 10.70 13.07 -0.83
N THR A 65 10.12 12.38 -1.80
CA THR A 65 10.69 12.24 -3.16
C THR A 65 9.92 12.99 -4.23
N LEU A 66 8.63 13.26 -4.02
CA LEU A 66 7.74 13.88 -4.98
C LEU A 66 7.21 15.22 -4.45
N PRO A 67 6.87 16.17 -5.35
CA PRO A 67 6.11 17.34 -4.98
C PRO A 67 4.77 16.97 -4.32
N GLU A 68 4.26 17.85 -3.46
CA GLU A 68 3.04 17.59 -2.67
C GLU A 68 1.78 17.40 -3.53
N ASP A 69 1.76 17.99 -4.74
CA ASP A 69 0.67 17.89 -5.72
C ASP A 69 0.88 16.77 -6.76
N ASP A 70 1.83 15.85 -6.53
CA ASP A 70 2.09 14.76 -7.48
C ASP A 70 0.91 13.79 -7.55
N ALA A 71 0.41 13.57 -8.77
CA ALA A 71 -0.73 12.68 -9.04
C ALA A 71 -0.50 11.23 -8.55
N SER A 72 0.74 10.81 -8.34
CA SER A 72 1.11 9.50 -7.81
C SER A 72 0.68 9.29 -6.35
N LEU A 73 0.39 10.38 -5.61
CA LEU A 73 -0.09 10.31 -4.22
C LEU A 73 -1.59 9.98 -4.13
N ALA A 74 -2.38 10.39 -5.13
CA ALA A 74 -3.84 10.29 -5.11
C ALA A 74 -4.38 8.86 -4.92
N PRO A 75 -3.81 7.81 -5.55
CA PRO A 75 -4.24 6.44 -5.33
C PRO A 75 -4.04 5.98 -3.88
N THR A 76 -2.94 6.39 -3.24
CA THR A 76 -2.62 5.96 -1.87
C THR A 76 -3.58 6.59 -0.85
N TYR A 77 -3.87 7.88 -0.99
CA TYR A 77 -4.90 8.54 -0.17
C TYR A 77 -6.29 7.93 -0.36
N SER A 78 -6.68 7.68 -1.62
CA SER A 78 -7.97 7.06 -1.94
C SER A 78 -8.12 5.68 -1.30
N ASN A 79 -7.04 4.89 -1.30
CA ASN A 79 -7.04 3.58 -0.67
C ASN A 79 -7.12 3.64 0.86
N ILE A 80 -6.44 4.60 1.51
CA ILE A 80 -6.56 4.81 2.96
C ILE A 80 -8.00 5.18 3.34
N GLY A 81 -8.62 6.11 2.61
CA GLY A 81 -10.03 6.47 2.83
C GLY A 81 -10.96 5.27 2.62
N GLY A 82 -10.69 4.45 1.60
CA GLY A 82 -11.40 3.19 1.36
C GLY A 82 -11.26 2.19 2.51
N VAL A 83 -10.07 2.08 3.11
CA VAL A 83 -9.82 1.21 4.26
C VAL A 83 -10.60 1.68 5.48
N TYR A 84 -10.52 2.97 5.82
CA TYR A 84 -11.25 3.53 6.98
C TYR A 84 -12.77 3.42 6.83
N LYS A 85 -13.28 3.62 5.61
CA LYS A 85 -14.69 3.37 5.30
C LYS A 85 -15.10 1.92 5.61
N ASN A 86 -14.28 0.95 5.22
CA ASN A 86 -14.55 -0.47 5.49
C ASN A 86 -14.40 -0.84 6.97
N MET A 87 -13.57 -0.13 7.72
CA MET A 87 -13.47 -0.26 9.18
C MET A 87 -14.64 0.39 9.93
N GLY A 88 -15.50 1.16 9.26
CA GLY A 88 -16.52 1.99 9.89
C GLY A 88 -15.97 3.22 10.62
N GLU A 89 -14.67 3.52 10.45
CA GLU A 89 -14.00 4.68 11.03
C GLU A 89 -14.12 5.90 10.10
N TYR A 90 -15.36 6.30 9.79
CA TYR A 90 -15.65 7.37 8.82
C TYR A 90 -14.99 8.71 9.15
N SER A 91 -14.73 8.98 10.44
CA SER A 91 -14.04 10.20 10.88
C SER A 91 -12.58 10.29 10.44
N LYS A 92 -11.95 9.17 10.07
CA LYS A 92 -10.58 9.12 9.54
C LYS A 92 -10.52 8.97 8.02
N ALA A 93 -11.67 8.73 7.38
CA ALA A 93 -11.77 8.58 5.92
C ALA A 93 -11.89 9.94 5.19
N LEU A 94 -12.09 11.04 5.92
CA LEU A 94 -12.41 12.37 5.42
C LEU A 94 -11.20 13.30 5.40
#